data_AF-L0EEA0-F1
#
_entry.id   AF-L0EEA0-F1
#
_cell.length_a   1.000
_cell.length_b   1.000
_cell.length_c   1.000
_cell.angle_alpha   90.00
_cell.angle_beta   90.00
_cell.angle_gamma   90.00
#
_symmetry.space_group_name_H-M   'P 1'
#
loop_
_entity.id
_entity.type
_entity.pdbx_description
1 polymer ?
#
loop_
_entity_poly.entity_id
_entity_poly.type
_entity_poly.pdbx_seq_one_letter_code
_entity_poly.pdbx_strand_id
1 'polypeptide(L)' 'MTEDELNAMIENLCQSKAEEFRMLGYEDVTGRDIWECVSENYHKTGQPPLHRVVNDILSLKVTQFMNYVTLGAYRGMRF' A
#
# COMPACT_ATOMS: atom_id res chain seq x y z
N MET A 1 0.21 -3.41 -22.63
CA MET A 1 -0.36 -4.05 -21.44
C MET A 1 -1.80 -3.62 -21.32
N THR A 2 -2.69 -4.54 -20.99
CA THR A 2 -4.09 -4.21 -20.67
C THR A 2 -4.19 -3.63 -19.25
N GLU A 3 -5.33 -3.05 -18.92
CA GLU A 3 -5.62 -2.55 -17.58
C GLU A 3 -5.60 -3.67 -16.53
N ASP A 4 -6.09 -4.86 -16.88
CA ASP A 4 -6.07 -6.04 -16.01
C ASP A 4 -4.64 -6.50 -15.70
N GLU A 5 -3.76 -6.52 -16.70
CA GLU A 5 -2.34 -6.85 -16.51
C GLU A 5 -1.64 -5.84 -15.59
N LEU A 6 -2.04 -4.57 -15.68
CA LEU A 6 -1.50 -3.52 -14.82
C LEU A 6 -1.96 -3.69 -13.36
N ASN A 7 -3.25 -3.94 -13.16
CA ASN A 7 -3.81 -4.15 -11.83
C ASN A 7 -3.19 -5.38 -11.16
N ALA A 8 -3.02 -6.48 -11.90
CA ALA A 8 -2.34 -7.67 -11.40
C ALA A 8 -0.88 -7.39 -11.02
N MET A 9 -0.15 -6.58 -11.79
CA MET A 9 1.23 -6.19 -11.43
C MET A 9 1.26 -5.39 -10.12
N ILE A 10 0.36 -4.43 -9.95
CA ILE A 10 0.27 -3.63 -8.73
C ILE A 10 -0.09 -4.50 -7.52
N GLU A 11 -1.06 -5.40 -7.65
CA GLU A 11 -1.44 -6.33 -6.59
C GLU A 11 -0.28 -7.21 -6.14
N ASN A 12 0.51 -7.73 -7.09
CA ASN A 12 1.71 -8.51 -6.80
C ASN A 12 2.78 -7.69 -6.06
N LEU A 13 2.98 -6.42 -6.43
CA LEU A 13 3.93 -5.55 -5.74
C LEU A 13 3.48 -5.25 -4.30
N CYS A 14 2.18 -5.00 -4.11
CA CYS A 14 1.61 -4.80 -2.78
C CYS A 14 1.75 -6.06 -1.91
N GLN A 15 1.50 -7.24 -2.48
CA GLN A 15 1.67 -8.51 -1.77
C GLN A 15 3.12 -8.76 -1.37
N SER A 16 4.07 -8.51 -2.27
CA SER A 16 5.50 -8.64 -1.98
C SER A 16 5.96 -7.67 -0.87
N LYS A 17 5.43 -6.43 -0.85
CA LYS A 17 5.71 -5.47 0.22
C LYS A 17 5.08 -5.90 1.55
N ALA A 18 3.88 -6.47 1.53
CA ALA A 18 3.25 -7.02 2.74
C ALA A 18 4.08 -8.19 3.31
N GLU A 19 4.61 -9.07 2.46
CA GLU A 19 5.53 -10.13 2.86
C GLU A 19 6.80 -9.58 3.53
N GLU A 20 7.40 -8.53 2.96
CA GLU A 20 8.52 -7.84 3.58
C GLU A 20 8.18 -7.32 4.98
N PHE A 21 7.00 -6.72 5.18
CA PHE A 21 6.58 -6.24 6.50
C PHE A 21 6.30 -7.39 7.47
N ARG A 22 5.71 -8.49 7.01
CA ARG A 22 5.54 -9.71 7.81
C ARG A 22 6.89 -10.28 8.26
N MET A 23 7.90 -10.28 7.40
CA MET A 23 9.28 -10.69 7.76
C MET A 23 9.91 -9.79 8.83
N LEU A 24 9.45 -8.54 8.97
CA LEU A 24 9.88 -7.61 10.01
C LEU A 24 9.06 -7.72 11.31
N GLY A 25 8.12 -8.67 11.39
CA GLY A 25 7.29 -8.94 12.58
C GLY A 25 5.88 -8.33 12.54
N TYR A 26 5.44 -7.79 11.41
CA TYR A 26 4.08 -7.24 11.25
C TYR A 26 3.17 -8.29 10.58
N GLU A 27 2.82 -9.33 11.33
CA GLU A 27 2.26 -10.60 10.81
C GLU A 27 0.92 -10.46 10.06
N ASP A 28 0.07 -9.50 10.44
CA ASP A 28 -1.29 -9.35 9.89
C ASP A 28 -1.38 -8.41 8.67
N VAL A 29 -0.26 -7.89 8.17
CA VAL A 29 -0.27 -6.96 7.03
C VAL A 29 -0.64 -7.69 5.74
N THR A 30 -1.60 -7.18 4.99
CA THR A 30 -2.04 -7.69 3.68
C THR A 30 -1.64 -6.77 2.53
N GLY A 31 -1.61 -7.29 1.29
CA GLY A 31 -1.39 -6.45 0.11
C GLY A 31 -2.46 -5.36 -0.05
N ARG A 32 -3.68 -5.60 0.42
CA ARG A 32 -4.74 -4.60 0.44
C ARG A 32 -4.40 -3.43 1.36
N ASP A 33 -3.89 -3.69 2.55
CA ASP A 33 -3.48 -2.65 3.50
C ASP A 33 -2.38 -1.76 2.91
N ILE A 34 -1.44 -2.37 2.16
CA ILE A 34 -0.38 -1.63 1.45
C ILE A 34 -1.01 -0.71 0.40
N TRP A 35 -1.94 -1.21 -0.42
CA TRP A 35 -2.60 -0.41 -1.44
C TRP A 35 -3.41 0.74 -0.83
N GLU A 36 -4.19 0.48 0.22
CA GLU A 36 -4.98 1.49 0.92
C GLU A 36 -4.08 2.59 1.53
N CYS A 37 -2.96 2.20 2.14
CA CYS A 37 -1.98 3.14 2.67
C CYS A 37 -1.34 4.02 1.58
N VAL A 38 -0.99 3.46 0.42
CA VAL A 38 -0.36 4.21 -0.68
C VAL A 38 -1.37 5.13 -1.37
N SER A 39 -2.56 4.60 -1.64
CA SER A 39 -3.63 5.25 -2.39
C SER A 39 -4.31 6.41 -1.63
N GLU A 40 -4.20 6.47 -0.29
CA GLU A 40 -4.66 7.61 0.53
C GLU A 40 -4.13 8.96 0.02
N ASN A 41 -2.91 8.99 -0.55
CA ASN A 41 -2.32 10.20 -1.12
C ASN A 41 -3.00 10.63 -2.43
N TYR A 42 -3.47 9.67 -3.22
CA TYR A 42 -4.03 9.89 -4.55
C TYR A 42 -5.45 10.44 -4.50
N HIS A 43 -6.18 10.21 -3.40
CA HIS A 43 -7.48 10.84 -3.16
C HIS A 43 -7.41 12.38 -3.21
N LYS A 44 -6.27 12.96 -2.83
CA LYS A 44 -6.07 14.42 -2.83
C LYS A 44 -5.37 14.94 -4.08
N THR A 45 -4.46 14.16 -4.66
CA THR A 45 -3.61 14.59 -5.78
C THR A 45 -4.08 14.12 -7.15
N GLY A 46 -5.05 13.22 -7.21
CA GLY A 46 -5.44 12.49 -8.42
C GLY A 46 -4.52 11.32 -8.71
N GLN A 47 -4.84 10.57 -9.77
CA GLN A 47 -4.12 9.36 -10.15
C GLN A 47 -2.72 9.71 -10.70
N PRO A 48 -1.64 9.22 -10.06
CA PRO A 48 -0.28 9.48 -10.54
C PRO A 48 0.09 8.54 -11.71
N PRO A 49 1.19 8.83 -12.43
CA PRO A 49 1.71 7.92 -13.44
C PRO A 49 2.22 6.61 -12.80
N LEU A 50 2.22 5.51 -13.56
CA LEU A 50 2.56 4.18 -13.05
C LEU A 50 3.91 4.10 -12.32
N HIS A 51 4.96 4.72 -12.86
CA HIS A 51 6.28 4.68 -12.24
C HIS A 51 6.29 5.28 -10.82
N ARG A 52 5.41 6.26 -10.55
CA ARG A 52 5.23 6.82 -9.20
C ARG A 52 4.56 5.80 -8.30
N VAL A 53 3.48 5.15 -8.75
CA VAL A 53 2.78 4.10 -7.98
C VAL A 53 3.75 2.98 -7.59
N VAL A 54 4.53 2.49 -8.54
CA VAL A 54 5.54 1.45 -8.29
C VAL A 54 6.58 1.92 -7.28
N ASN A 55 7.07 3.17 -7.41
CA ASN A 55 8.03 3.73 -6.47
C ASN A 55 7.43 3.89 -5.07
N ASP A 56 6.20 4.38 -4.95
CA ASP A 56 5.52 4.59 -3.67
C ASP A 56 5.29 3.26 -2.94
N ILE A 57 4.94 2.18 -3.66
CA ILE A 57 4.81 0.84 -3.08
C ILE A 57 6.17 0.32 -2.61
N LEU A 58 7.18 0.31 -3.49
CA LEU A 58 8.47 -0.32 -3.20
C LEU A 58 9.29 0.46 -2.15
N SER A 59 9.10 1.78 -2.06
CA SER A 59 9.76 2.65 -1.09
C SER A 59 8.97 2.84 0.21
N LEU A 60 7.76 2.27 0.32
CA LEU A 60 6.94 2.37 1.51
C LEU A 60 7.69 1.85 2.73
N LYS A 61 7.82 2.71 3.74
CA LYS A 61 8.46 2.35 5.01
C LYS A 61 7.41 1.83 5.99
N VAL A 62 7.80 0.83 6.78
CA VAL A 62 7.00 0.31 7.90
C VAL A 62 6.51 1.44 8.81
N THR A 63 7.37 2.43 9.12
CA THR A 63 6.97 3.56 9.98
C THR A 63 5.85 4.40 9.39
N GLN A 64 5.84 4.60 8.07
CA GLN A 64 4.76 5.30 7.38
C GLN A 64 3.46 4.48 7.42
N PHE A 65 3.57 3.18 7.18
CA PHE A 65 2.43 2.26 7.27
C PHE A 65 1.81 2.24 8.69
N MET A 66 2.65 2.14 9.73
CA MET A 66 2.16 2.16 11.11
C MET A 66 1.50 3.48 11.49
N ASN A 67 2.00 4.61 10.98
CA ASN A 67 1.33 5.91 11.16
C ASN A 67 -0.06 5.91 10.50
N TYR A 68 -0.17 5.36 9.29
CA TYR A 68 -1.45 5.21 8.59
C TYR A 68 -2.45 4.36 9.39
N VAL A 69 -2.05 3.17 9.82
CA VAL A 69 -2.88 2.25 10.62
C VAL A 69 -3.33 2.91 11.93
N THR A 70 -2.40 3.54 12.65
CA THR A 70 -2.68 4.22 13.91
C THR A 70 -3.72 5.34 13.72
N LEU A 71 -3.56 6.17 12.68
CA LEU A 71 -4.53 7.23 12.35
C LEU A 71 -5.89 6.67 11.90
N GLY A 72 -5.92 5.52 11.22
CA GLY A 72 -7.15 4.83 10.85
C GLY A 72 -7.94 4.34 12.06
N ALA A 73 -7.24 3.76 13.05
CA ALA A 73 -7.84 3.32 14.30
C ALA A 73 -8.51 4.48 15.07
N TYR A 74 -7.87 5.66 15.12
CA TYR A 74 -8.49 6.86 15.70
C TYR A 74 -9.70 7.37 14.90
N ARG A 75 -9.72 7.15 13.59
CA ARG A 75 -10.83 7.53 12.69
C ARG A 75 -11.97 6.49 12.68
N GLY A 76 -11.83 5.37 13.38
CA GLY A 76 -12.82 4.29 13.39
C GLY A 76 -12.90 3.50 12.08
N MET A 77 -11.88 3.59 11.22
CA MET A 77 -11.74 2.71 10.06
C MET A 77 -11.44 1.30 10.57
N ARG A 78 -12.32 0.34 10.23
CA ARG A 78 -12.06 -1.09 10.41
C ARG A 78 -11.38 -1.59 9.15
N PHE A 79 -10.12 -2.02 9.30
CA PHE A 79 -9.38 -2.77 8.30
C PHE A 79 -9.94 -4.20 8.22
#